data_AF-A0A087TY59-F1
#
_entry.id   AF-A0A087TY59-F1
#
_cell.length_a   1.000
_cell.length_b   1.000
_cell.length_c   1.000
_cell.angle_alpha   90.00
_cell.angle_beta   90.00
_cell.angle_gamma   90.00
#
_symmetry.space_group_name_H-M   'P 1'
#
loop_
_entity.id
_entity.type
_entity.pdbx_description
1 polymer ?
#
loop_
_entity_poly.entity_id
_entity_poly.type
_entity_poly.pdbx_seq_one_letter_code
_entity_poly.pdbx_strand_id
1 'polypeptide(L)'
;MTANMYRVGDYVYFETSSTSPYQIRRIEELIKTPNGNVEAKVMCFFRRRDIATSLVMMADKQRHENMDATLISALEEEQEREAEQLAEKERHQLKHRELFLSRQVETLPATHIRGKCSVTLLNETESLLYYLNKEDCFFYSLVFDPQQKTLLADKGEIRVGPRYQAEIPPLLPEGAEDPRKSEDLEDLVYT
;
A
#
# COMPACT_ATOMS: atom_id res chain seq x y z
N MET A 1 20.21 -23.24 -15.18
CA MET A 1 19.50 -23.23 -13.88
C MET A 1 19.82 -21.89 -13.21
N THR A 2 18.97 -20.88 -13.40
CA THR A 2 19.10 -19.63 -12.65
C THR A 2 18.78 -19.93 -11.20
N ALA A 3 19.78 -19.86 -10.32
CA ALA A 3 19.57 -20.04 -8.89
C ALA A 3 18.59 -18.97 -8.42
N ASN A 4 17.38 -19.37 -8.03
CA ASN A 4 16.36 -18.49 -7.47
C ASN A 4 16.84 -17.98 -6.10
N MET A 5 17.68 -16.95 -6.13
CA MET A 5 18.23 -16.33 -4.93
C MET A 5 17.20 -15.36 -4.37
N TYR A 6 16.69 -15.64 -3.17
CA TYR A 6 15.79 -14.75 -2.44
C TYR A 6 16.58 -13.67 -1.72
N ARG A 7 16.03 -12.45 -1.68
CA ARG A 7 16.65 -11.28 -1.07
C ARG A 7 15.65 -10.57 -0.17
N VAL A 8 16.17 -9.79 0.77
CA VAL A 8 15.36 -8.85 1.55
C VAL A 8 14.62 -7.90 0.59
N GLY A 9 13.35 -7.67 0.85
CA GLY A 9 12.42 -6.92 0.01
C GLY A 9 11.64 -7.76 -1.00
N ASP A 10 12.05 -9.01 -1.26
CA ASP A 10 11.32 -9.88 -2.19
C ASP A 10 9.94 -10.28 -1.62
N TYR A 11 8.94 -10.29 -2.49
CA TYR A 11 7.64 -10.90 -2.20
C TYR A 11 7.64 -12.36 -2.65
N VAL A 12 7.12 -13.23 -1.80
CA VAL A 12 7.26 -14.67 -1.96
C VAL A 12 6.02 -15.43 -1.56
N TYR A 13 5.83 -16.56 -2.22
CA TYR A 13 4.83 -17.57 -1.86
C TYR A 13 5.38 -18.49 -0.78
N PHE A 14 4.70 -18.49 0.37
CA PHE A 14 4.94 -19.39 1.49
C PHE A 14 3.94 -20.54 1.49
N GLU A 15 4.44 -21.76 1.63
CA GLU A 15 3.63 -22.93 1.92
C GLU A 15 3.54 -23.14 3.43
N THR A 16 2.32 -23.07 3.96
CA THR A 16 2.03 -23.39 5.37
C THR A 16 1.36 -24.75 5.53
N SER A 17 0.62 -25.22 4.53
CA SER A 17 0.10 -26.58 4.45
C SER A 17 -0.03 -27.00 2.99
N SER A 18 0.06 -28.31 2.72
CA SER A 18 -0.06 -28.87 1.37
C SER A 18 -1.47 -28.79 0.78
N THR A 19 -2.47 -28.45 1.59
CA THR A 19 -3.88 -28.39 1.19
C THR A 19 -4.42 -26.96 1.10
N SER A 20 -3.66 -25.97 1.55
CA SER A 20 -4.05 -24.56 1.49
C SER A 20 -3.28 -23.84 0.39
N PRO A 21 -3.89 -22.87 -0.31
CA PRO A 21 -3.16 -22.05 -1.25
C PRO A 21 -2.06 -21.24 -0.57
N TYR A 22 -0.97 -20.99 -1.29
CA TYR A 22 0.20 -20.30 -0.76
C TYR A 22 -0.15 -18.93 -0.17
N GLN A 23 0.43 -18.66 0.99
CA GLN A 23 0.39 -17.37 1.64
C GLN A 23 1.40 -16.44 0.97
N ILE A 24 1.10 -15.14 0.94
CA ILE A 24 1.98 -14.14 0.33
C ILE A 24 2.65 -13.37 1.45
N ARG A 25 3.97 -13.22 1.37
CA ARG A 25 4.77 -12.57 2.41
C ARG A 25 5.90 -11.76 1.78
N ARG A 26 6.36 -10.72 2.48
CA ARG A 26 7.55 -9.95 2.12
C ARG A 26 8.70 -10.30 3.06
N ILE A 27 9.88 -10.55 2.51
CA ILE A 27 11.08 -10.83 3.29
C ILE A 27 11.62 -9.53 3.87
N GLU A 28 11.60 -9.39 5.19
CA GLU A 28 12.23 -8.26 5.89
C GLU A 28 13.67 -8.58 6.29
N GLU A 29 13.94 -9.84 6.66
CA GLU A 29 15.26 -10.26 7.10
C GLU A 29 15.49 -11.75 6.79
N LEU A 30 16.73 -12.11 6.45
CA LEU A 30 17.15 -13.51 6.29
C LEU A 30 18.25 -13.80 7.31
N ILE A 31 17.98 -14.77 8.19
CA ILE A 31 18.83 -15.11 9.31
C ILE A 31 19.42 -16.49 9.05
N LYS A 32 20.75 -16.58 8.96
CA LYS A 32 21.45 -17.86 8.86
C LYS A 32 21.91 -18.29 10.25
N THR A 33 21.36 -19.40 10.73
CA THR A 33 21.75 -19.99 12.02
C THR A 33 23.16 -20.60 11.94
N PRO A 34 23.86 -20.77 13.09
CA PRO A 34 25.17 -21.43 13.13
C PRO A 34 25.16 -22.87 12.58
N ASN A 35 24.01 -23.54 12.65
CA ASN A 35 23.80 -24.89 12.14
C ASN A 35 23.62 -24.93 10.60
N GLY A 36 23.65 -23.78 9.93
CA GLY A 36 23.52 -23.65 8.48
C GLY A 36 22.09 -23.49 7.97
N ASN A 37 21.07 -23.64 8.81
CA ASN A 37 19.67 -23.40 8.45
C ASN A 37 19.41 -21.91 8.23
N VAL A 38 18.52 -21.58 7.30
CA VAL A 38 18.10 -20.21 7.01
C VAL A 38 16.65 -20.02 7.42
N GLU A 39 16.41 -19.00 8.25
CA GLU A 39 15.09 -18.53 8.63
C GLU A 39 14.83 -17.18 7.98
N ALA A 40 13.57 -16.92 7.64
CA ALA A 40 13.12 -15.67 7.05
C ALA A 40 12.15 -14.99 8.01
N LYS A 41 12.48 -13.76 8.39
CA LYS A 41 11.57 -12.85 9.07
C LYS A 41 10.77 -12.12 8.03
N VAL A 42 9.45 -12.26 8.10
CA VAL A 42 8.56 -11.93 7.00
C VAL A 42 7.34 -11.15 7.47
N MET A 43 6.92 -10.17 6.67
CA MET A 43 5.65 -9.46 6.81
C MET A 43 4.56 -10.22 6.07
N CYS A 44 3.38 -10.33 6.68
CA CYS A 44 2.29 -11.13 6.16
C CYS A 44 1.34 -10.29 5.28
N PHE A 45 0.89 -10.87 4.17
CA PHE A 45 -0.24 -10.37 3.38
C PHE A 45 -1.42 -11.33 3.49
N PHE A 46 -2.59 -10.76 3.72
CA PHE A 46 -3.84 -11.50 3.83
C PHE A 46 -4.64 -11.36 2.55
N ARG A 47 -5.26 -12.45 2.10
CA ARG A 47 -6.24 -12.40 1.01
C ARG A 47 -7.61 -12.04 1.58
N ARG A 48 -8.55 -11.66 0.71
CA ARG A 48 -9.94 -11.38 1.09
C ARG A 48 -10.62 -12.49 1.90
N ARG A 49 -10.28 -13.77 1.63
CA ARG A 49 -10.82 -14.92 2.36
C ARG A 49 -10.21 -15.12 3.76
N ASP A 50 -9.04 -14.52 4.01
CA ASP A 50 -8.27 -14.73 5.24
C ASP A 50 -8.68 -13.70 6.32
N ILE A 51 -9.47 -12.69 5.97
CA ILE A 51 -10.02 -11.67 6.87
C ILE A 51 -11.56 -11.79 7.00
N ALA A 52 -12.12 -11.20 8.04
CA ALA A 52 -13.56 -11.25 8.30
C ALA A 52 -14.37 -10.60 7.16
N THR A 53 -15.52 -11.18 6.82
CA THR A 53 -16.40 -10.68 5.75
C THR A 53 -16.86 -9.25 5.98
N SER A 54 -17.06 -8.84 7.24
CA SER A 54 -17.37 -7.45 7.60
C SER A 54 -16.28 -6.46 7.19
N LEU A 55 -15.00 -6.85 7.30
CA LEU A 55 -13.87 -6.03 6.88
C LEU A 55 -13.73 -5.99 5.37
N VAL A 56 -14.02 -7.10 4.69
CA VAL A 56 -14.10 -7.12 3.22
C VAL A 56 -15.16 -6.14 2.72
N MET A 57 -16.33 -6.07 3.38
CA MET A 57 -17.36 -5.09 3.05
C MET A 57 -16.92 -3.65 3.31
N MET A 58 -16.17 -3.39 4.39
CA MET A 58 -15.58 -2.07 4.65
C MET A 58 -14.53 -1.68 3.61
N ALA A 59 -13.69 -2.62 3.17
CA ALA A 59 -12.70 -2.40 2.12
C ALA A 59 -13.37 -2.01 0.80
N ASP A 60 -14.44 -2.74 0.42
CA ASP A 60 -15.22 -2.42 -0.77
C ASP A 60 -15.86 -1.02 -0.65
N LYS A 61 -16.41 -0.67 0.53
CA LYS A 61 -17.00 0.65 0.78
C LYS A 61 -15.96 1.78 0.69
N GLN A 62 -14.80 1.62 1.31
CA GLN A 62 -13.74 2.62 1.29
C GLN A 62 -13.17 2.81 -0.12
N ARG A 63 -13.13 1.75 -0.93
CA ARG A 63 -12.78 1.85 -2.35
C ARG A 63 -13.80 2.68 -3.13
N HIS A 64 -15.09 2.54 -2.83
CA HIS A 64 -16.14 3.38 -3.41
C HIS A 64 -16.09 4.82 -2.90
N GLU A 65 -15.88 5.05 -1.59
CA GLU A 65 -15.84 6.39 -0.99
C GLU A 65 -14.60 7.21 -1.41
N ASN A 66 -13.43 6.57 -1.56
CA ASN A 66 -12.23 7.24 -2.09
C ASN A 66 -12.34 7.58 -3.59
N MET A 67 -13.38 7.08 -4.27
CA MET A 67 -13.75 7.40 -5.65
C MET A 67 -15.00 8.31 -5.72
N ASP A 68 -15.38 8.96 -4.61
CA ASP A 68 -16.57 9.83 -4.54
C ASP A 68 -16.23 11.22 -3.95
N ALA A 69 -15.10 11.81 -4.40
CA ALA A 69 -14.67 13.14 -3.99
C ALA A 69 -14.41 14.07 -5.20
N THR A 70 -15.50 14.36 -5.93
CA THR A 70 -15.87 15.64 -6.60
C THR A 70 -14.92 16.34 -7.60
N LEU A 71 -13.68 15.91 -7.80
CA LEU A 71 -12.74 16.43 -8.81
C LEU A 71 -12.18 15.34 -9.75
N ILE A 72 -12.45 14.08 -9.43
CA ILE A 72 -11.91 12.92 -10.14
C ILE A 72 -12.89 12.46 -11.25
N SER A 73 -14.11 13.00 -11.35
CA SER A 73 -15.19 12.54 -12.27
C SER A 73 -14.78 12.35 -13.74
N ALA A 74 -13.84 13.12 -14.30
CA ALA A 74 -13.40 12.94 -15.69
C ALA A 74 -12.40 11.77 -15.88
N LEU A 75 -11.52 11.53 -14.91
CA LEU A 75 -10.59 10.38 -14.90
C LEU A 75 -11.29 9.13 -14.34
N GLU A 76 -12.26 9.32 -13.44
CA GLU A 76 -13.22 8.32 -12.94
C GLU A 76 -14.11 7.83 -14.06
N GLU A 77 -14.69 8.68 -14.90
CA GLU A 77 -15.49 8.19 -16.03
C GLU A 77 -14.65 7.38 -17.02
N GLU A 78 -13.35 7.62 -17.17
CA GLU A 78 -12.47 6.77 -17.97
C GLU A 78 -12.12 5.45 -17.26
N GLN A 79 -11.81 5.48 -15.95
CA GLN A 79 -11.51 4.27 -15.17
C GLN A 79 -12.75 3.41 -14.85
N GLU A 80 -13.91 4.00 -14.61
CA GLU A 80 -15.20 3.31 -14.50
C GLU A 80 -15.63 2.80 -15.86
N ARG A 81 -15.45 3.55 -16.97
CA ARG A 81 -15.67 2.98 -18.31
C ARG A 81 -14.72 1.83 -18.61
N GLU A 82 -13.46 1.87 -18.16
CA GLU A 82 -12.55 0.73 -18.25
C GLU A 82 -13.00 -0.42 -17.34
N ALA A 83 -13.40 -0.17 -16.10
CA ALA A 83 -13.83 -1.19 -15.13
C ALA A 83 -15.22 -1.80 -15.42
N GLU A 84 -16.10 -1.05 -16.09
CA GLU A 84 -17.38 -1.50 -16.65
C GLU A 84 -17.21 -2.21 -17.99
N GLN A 85 -16.15 -1.87 -18.76
CA GLN A 85 -15.72 -2.65 -19.92
C GLN A 85 -15.00 -3.95 -19.55
N LEU A 86 -14.42 -4.03 -18.35
CA LEU A 86 -13.87 -5.28 -17.82
C LEU A 86 -15.02 -6.28 -17.65
N ALA A 87 -14.87 -7.44 -18.28
CA ALA A 87 -15.83 -8.52 -18.12
C ALA A 87 -15.98 -8.87 -16.62
N GLU A 88 -17.15 -9.34 -16.20
CA GLU A 88 -17.41 -9.74 -14.81
C GLU A 88 -16.31 -10.68 -14.25
N LYS A 89 -15.76 -11.53 -15.13
CA LYS A 89 -14.63 -12.41 -14.86
C LYS A 89 -13.36 -11.66 -14.45
N GLU A 90 -13.02 -10.57 -15.13
CA GLU A 90 -11.82 -9.77 -14.89
C GLU A 90 -11.96 -8.97 -13.59
N ARG A 91 -13.15 -8.42 -13.33
CA ARG A 91 -13.46 -7.78 -12.04
C ARG A 91 -13.31 -8.74 -10.88
N HIS A 92 -13.81 -9.97 -11.04
CA HIS A 92 -13.63 -11.02 -10.04
C HIS A 92 -12.14 -11.38 -9.85
N GLN A 93 -11.37 -11.53 -10.94
CA GLN A 93 -9.94 -11.79 -10.87
C GLN A 93 -9.17 -10.68 -10.14
N LEU A 94 -9.52 -9.41 -10.38
CA LEU A 94 -8.89 -8.28 -9.72
C LEU A 94 -9.08 -8.33 -8.20
N LYS A 95 -10.28 -8.70 -7.72
CA LYS A 95 -10.53 -8.92 -6.28
C LYS A 95 -9.66 -10.03 -5.68
N HIS A 96 -9.28 -11.04 -6.45
CA HIS A 96 -8.36 -12.10 -5.99
C HIS A 96 -6.89 -11.67 -6.01
N ARG A 97 -6.55 -10.63 -6.77
CA ARG A 97 -5.20 -10.03 -6.78
C ARG A 97 -5.02 -8.96 -5.68
N GLU A 98 -6.09 -8.57 -5.02
CA GLU A 98 -6.04 -7.66 -3.87
C GLU A 98 -5.60 -8.37 -2.58
N LEU A 99 -4.66 -7.76 -1.88
CA LEU A 99 -4.11 -8.19 -0.61
C LEU A 99 -4.24 -7.10 0.45
N PHE A 100 -4.15 -7.52 1.71
CA PHE A 100 -4.10 -6.62 2.87
C PHE A 100 -2.76 -6.80 3.59
N LEU A 101 -1.99 -5.72 3.68
CA LEU A 101 -0.70 -5.73 4.38
C LEU A 101 -0.95 -5.84 5.88
N SER A 102 -0.27 -6.76 6.57
CA SER A 102 -0.27 -6.79 8.04
C SER A 102 1.08 -6.37 8.59
N ARG A 103 1.06 -5.58 9.67
CA ARG A 103 2.27 -5.21 10.44
C ARG A 103 2.80 -6.37 11.29
N GLN A 104 2.12 -7.50 11.29
CA GLN A 104 2.58 -8.70 11.98
C GLN A 104 3.78 -9.29 11.26
N VAL A 105 4.86 -9.43 12.02
CA VAL A 105 6.09 -10.08 11.58
C VAL A 105 6.14 -11.50 12.14
N GLU A 106 6.44 -12.46 11.28
CA GLU A 106 6.62 -13.86 11.64
C GLU A 106 8.02 -14.34 11.22
N THR A 107 8.58 -15.30 11.94
CA THR A 107 9.85 -15.94 11.57
C THR A 107 9.59 -17.39 11.20
N LEU A 108 9.87 -17.75 9.95
CA LEU A 108 9.61 -19.09 9.42
C LEU A 108 10.85 -19.62 8.67
N PRO A 109 11.05 -20.94 8.57
CA PRO A 109 12.10 -21.52 7.76
C PRO A 109 12.01 -21.07 6.30
N ALA A 110 13.14 -20.69 5.69
CA ALA A 110 13.20 -20.29 4.29
C ALA A 110 12.85 -21.44 3.32
N THR A 111 12.84 -22.68 3.81
CA THR A 111 12.41 -23.88 3.07
C THR A 111 10.93 -23.85 2.67
N HIS A 112 10.10 -23.05 3.35
CA HIS A 112 8.68 -22.88 3.01
C HIS A 112 8.46 -21.98 1.78
N ILE A 113 9.51 -21.31 1.29
CA ILE A 113 9.39 -20.44 0.12
C ILE A 113 9.31 -21.31 -1.15
N ARG A 114 8.21 -21.17 -1.91
CA ARG A 114 7.95 -21.95 -3.14
C ARG A 114 8.12 -21.16 -4.43
N GLY A 115 8.12 -19.83 -4.36
CA GLY A 115 8.24 -18.97 -5.54
C GLY A 115 8.31 -17.49 -5.17
N LYS A 116 8.70 -16.65 -6.13
CA LYS A 116 8.61 -15.19 -6.01
C LYS A 116 7.30 -14.72 -6.63
N CYS A 117 6.77 -13.63 -6.12
CA CYS A 117 5.63 -12.91 -6.69
C CYS A 117 5.94 -11.41 -6.70
N SER A 118 5.08 -10.63 -7.33
CA SER A 118 5.15 -9.16 -7.33
C SER A 118 3.97 -8.61 -6.54
N VAL A 119 4.24 -7.76 -5.56
CA VAL A 119 3.21 -7.04 -4.83
C VAL A 119 3.57 -5.56 -4.89
N THR A 120 2.64 -4.71 -5.34
CA THR A 120 2.84 -3.25 -5.34
C THR A 120 1.75 -2.55 -4.55
N LEU A 121 2.08 -1.38 -4.01
CA LEU A 121 1.06 -0.48 -3.48
C LEU A 121 0.19 -0.02 -4.66
N LEU A 122 -1.13 -0.06 -4.49
CA LEU A 122 -2.05 0.42 -5.52
C LEU A 122 -1.81 1.91 -5.77
N ASN A 123 -1.37 2.23 -6.98
CA ASN A 123 -1.24 3.60 -7.45
C ASN A 123 -2.53 3.99 -8.18
N GLU A 124 -3.15 5.11 -7.80
CA GLU A 124 -4.42 5.57 -8.38
C GLU A 124 -4.28 5.97 -9.86
N THR A 125 -3.06 6.28 -10.31
CA THR A 125 -2.77 6.63 -11.70
C THR A 125 -2.41 5.43 -12.58
N GLU A 126 -2.27 4.22 -12.03
CA GLU A 126 -1.95 3.02 -12.81
C GLU A 126 -3.21 2.28 -13.29
N SER A 127 -3.20 1.81 -14.54
CA SER A 127 -4.32 1.03 -15.07
C SER A 127 -4.42 -0.33 -14.38
N LEU A 128 -5.63 -0.71 -13.96
CA LEU A 128 -5.91 -1.98 -13.30
C LEU A 128 -5.59 -3.20 -14.17
N LEU A 129 -5.59 -3.03 -15.50
CA LEU A 129 -5.20 -4.05 -16.49
C LEU A 129 -3.74 -4.50 -16.31
N TYR A 130 -2.86 -3.64 -15.80
CA TYR A 130 -1.46 -4.00 -15.53
C TYR A 130 -1.34 -5.19 -14.57
N TYR A 131 -2.21 -5.26 -13.56
CA TYR A 131 -2.23 -6.35 -12.57
C TYR A 131 -2.78 -7.65 -13.13
N LEU A 132 -3.70 -7.58 -14.10
CA LEU A 132 -4.29 -8.75 -14.74
C LEU A 132 -3.39 -9.33 -15.83
N ASN A 133 -2.69 -8.46 -16.57
CA ASN A 133 -1.81 -8.85 -17.67
C ASN A 133 -0.50 -9.51 -17.18
N LYS A 134 -0.18 -9.40 -15.89
CA LYS A 134 0.98 -10.07 -15.27
C LYS A 134 0.56 -11.22 -14.37
N GLU A 135 1.14 -12.39 -14.63
CA GLU A 135 1.08 -13.53 -13.72
C GLU A 135 1.78 -13.19 -12.40
N ASP A 136 1.29 -13.76 -11.29
CA ASP A 136 1.84 -13.55 -9.94
C ASP A 136 1.98 -12.09 -9.47
N CYS A 137 1.17 -11.19 -10.04
CA CYS A 137 1.11 -9.78 -9.66
C CYS A 137 -0.10 -9.51 -8.76
N PHE A 138 0.14 -8.90 -7.61
CA PHE A 138 -0.85 -8.52 -6.61
C PHE A 138 -0.70 -7.04 -6.25
N PHE A 139 -1.72 -6.49 -5.62
CA PHE A 139 -1.67 -5.14 -5.07
C PHE A 139 -2.28 -5.08 -3.69
N TYR A 140 -1.92 -4.06 -2.92
CA TYR A 140 -2.57 -3.74 -1.66
C TYR A 140 -2.78 -2.22 -1.56
N SER A 141 -3.81 -1.82 -0.84
CA SER A 141 -4.13 -0.41 -0.55
C SER A 141 -4.43 -0.16 0.94
N LEU A 142 -4.77 -1.23 1.65
CA LEU A 142 -5.16 -1.21 3.05
C LEU A 142 -4.21 -2.06 3.88
N VAL A 143 -4.00 -1.60 5.11
CA VAL A 143 -3.28 -2.29 6.16
C VAL A 143 -4.30 -2.94 7.09
N PHE A 144 -4.20 -4.25 7.27
CA PHE A 144 -4.99 -5.03 8.20
C PHE A 144 -4.26 -5.17 9.54
N ASP A 145 -4.93 -4.75 10.62
CA ASP A 145 -4.50 -5.03 11.99
C ASP A 145 -5.16 -6.34 12.47
N PRO A 146 -4.40 -7.44 12.61
CA PRO A 146 -4.95 -8.72 13.06
C PRO A 146 -5.38 -8.72 14.53
N GLN A 147 -4.83 -7.84 15.37
CA GLN A 147 -5.17 -7.76 16.79
C GLN A 147 -6.49 -7.02 16.98
N GLN A 148 -6.62 -5.86 16.35
CA GLN A 148 -7.82 -5.02 16.44
C GLN A 148 -8.92 -5.45 15.48
N LYS A 149 -8.59 -6.28 14.47
CA LYS A 149 -9.46 -6.65 13.36
C LYS A 149 -10.01 -5.41 12.66
N THR A 150 -9.12 -4.49 12.32
CA THR A 150 -9.46 -3.23 11.63
C THR A 150 -8.68 -3.11 10.33
N LEU A 151 -9.21 -2.29 9.41
CA LEU A 151 -8.53 -1.89 8.19
C LEU A 151 -8.18 -0.41 8.28
N LEU A 152 -6.95 -0.09 7.90
CA LEU A 152 -6.41 1.27 7.90
C LEU A 152 -5.91 1.58 6.49
N ALA A 153 -6.08 2.83 6.03
CA ALA A 153 -5.39 3.26 4.83
C ALA A 153 -3.88 3.31 5.07
N ASP A 154 -3.07 2.78 4.13
CA ASP A 154 -1.61 2.92 4.19
C ASP A 154 -1.13 4.31 3.75
N LYS A 155 -2.03 5.11 3.15
CA LYS A 155 -1.75 6.49 2.76
C LYS A 155 -1.81 7.42 3.98
N GLY A 156 -0.85 8.33 4.05
CA GLY A 156 -0.93 9.46 4.97
C GLY A 156 -2.22 10.25 4.71
N GLU A 157 -2.92 10.61 5.78
CA GLU A 157 -4.14 11.39 5.70
C GLU A 157 -3.79 12.89 5.76
N ILE A 158 -4.15 13.65 4.73
CA ILE A 158 -4.11 15.12 4.80
C ILE A 158 -5.37 15.58 5.51
N ARG A 159 -5.19 16.23 6.67
CA ARG A 159 -6.30 16.76 7.44
C ARG A 159 -6.54 18.22 7.11
N VAL A 160 -7.77 18.53 6.72
CA VAL A 160 -8.23 19.89 6.43
C VAL A 160 -9.05 20.39 7.60
N GLY A 161 -8.84 21.65 8.01
CA GLY A 161 -9.62 22.30 9.04
C GLY A 161 -8.82 23.34 9.83
N PRO A 162 -9.50 24.19 10.60
CA PRO A 162 -8.89 25.33 11.31
C PRO A 162 -7.87 24.92 12.38
N ARG A 163 -7.85 23.65 12.80
CA ARG A 163 -6.86 23.11 13.74
C ARG A 163 -5.56 22.68 13.07
N TYR A 164 -5.56 22.54 11.75
CA TYR A 164 -4.44 22.02 10.97
C TYR A 164 -3.90 23.06 9.97
N GLN A 165 -4.77 23.93 9.46
CA GLN A 165 -4.42 24.96 8.50
C GLN A 165 -3.87 26.21 9.21
N ALA A 166 -2.84 26.82 8.64
CA ALA A 166 -2.34 28.09 9.11
C ALA A 166 -3.33 29.22 8.79
N GLU A 167 -3.35 30.25 9.63
CA GLU A 167 -4.03 31.49 9.31
C GLU A 167 -3.25 32.23 8.22
N ILE A 168 -3.90 32.56 7.11
CA ILE A 168 -3.28 33.23 5.97
C ILE A 168 -3.13 34.72 6.31
N PRO A 169 -1.90 35.26 6.38
CA PRO A 169 -1.71 36.68 6.62
C PRO A 169 -2.31 37.51 5.46
N PRO A 170 -3.03 38.61 5.76
CA PRO A 170 -3.57 39.47 4.71
C PRO A 170 -2.45 40.15 3.93
N LEU A 171 -2.72 40.42 2.65
CA LEU A 171 -1.82 41.19 1.80
C LEU A 171 -1.64 42.60 2.39
N LEU A 172 -0.39 43.08 2.41
CA LEU A 172 -0.10 44.45 2.82
C LEU A 172 -0.75 45.45 1.84
N PRO A 173 -1.35 46.54 2.34
CA PRO A 173 -1.85 47.61 1.49
C PRO A 173 -0.76 48.21 0.60
N GLU A 174 -1.15 48.75 -0.56
CA GLU A 174 -0.21 49.47 -1.42
C GLU A 174 0.43 50.64 -0.66
N GLY A 175 1.76 50.63 -0.56
CA GLY A 175 2.55 51.61 0.17
C GLY A 175 2.79 51.30 1.65
N ALA A 176 2.27 50.19 2.18
CA ALA A 176 2.62 49.72 3.52
C ALA A 176 3.92 48.90 3.49
N GLU A 177 4.86 49.23 4.36
CA GLU A 177 6.09 48.47 4.56
C GLU A 177 5.93 47.43 5.66
N ASP A 178 6.67 46.34 5.52
CA ASP A 178 6.76 45.30 6.53
C ASP A 178 7.55 45.83 7.74
N PRO A 179 7.03 45.75 8.98
CA PRO A 179 7.73 46.26 10.17
C PRO A 179 8.98 45.45 10.56
N ARG A 180 9.26 44.32 9.91
CA ARG A 180 10.42 43.46 10.19
C ARG A 180 11.72 44.11 9.70
N LYS A 181 12.72 44.19 10.57
CA LYS A 181 14.08 44.66 10.25
C LYS A 181 14.99 43.47 9.99
N SER A 182 15.71 43.47 8.88
CA SER A 182 16.65 42.39 8.53
C SER A 182 17.80 42.29 9.53
N GLU A 183 18.27 43.42 10.06
CA GLU A 183 19.35 43.48 11.07
C GLU A 183 19.03 42.69 12.36
N ASP A 184 17.74 42.49 12.68
CA ASP A 184 17.31 41.71 13.85
C ASP A 184 17.10 40.22 13.53
N LEU A 185 17.09 39.84 12.26
CA LEU A 185 16.69 38.51 11.77
C LEU A 185 17.83 37.73 11.11
N GLU A 186 18.83 38.43 10.60
CA GLU A 186 19.95 37.82 9.89
C GLU A 186 21.27 38.58 10.11
N ASP A 187 22.37 37.82 10.15
CA ASP A 187 23.73 38.34 10.21
C ASP A 187 24.49 37.94 8.94
N LEU A 188 25.09 38.91 8.24
CA LEU A 188 25.84 38.64 7.02
C LEU A 188 27.20 38.04 7.34
N VAL A 189 27.37 36.75 7.05
CA VAL A 189 28.60 36.01 7.39
C VAL A 189 29.69 36.14 6.33
N TYR A 190 29.32 36.36 5.07
CA TYR A 190 30.26 36.45 3.95
C TYR A 190 29.64 37.21 2.78
N THR A 191 30.45 38.05 2.13
CA THR A 191 30.11 38.79 0.90
C THR A 191 30.92 38.29 -0.28
#